data_AF-A0AAN6SJH7-F1
#
_entry.id   AF-A0AAN6SJH7-F1
#
_cell.length_a   1.000
_cell.length_b   1.000
_cell.length_c   1.000
_cell.angle_alpha   90.00
_cell.angle_beta   90.00
_cell.angle_gamma   90.00
#
_symmetry.space_group_name_H-M   'P 1'
#
loop_
_entity.id
_entity.type
_entity.pdbx_description
1 polymer ?
#
loop_
_entity_poly.entity_id
_entity_poly.type
_entity_poly.pdbx_seq_one_letter_code
_entity_poly.pdbx_strand_id
1 'polypeptide(L)' 'LYSDQGRLKEAETMYQRALEGYEKALGPDHTSTLNTVNNLGLLYSDQGWLKEAETMYQRALSGYSAAITGKGEEGWV' A
#
# COMPACT_ATOMS: atom_id res chain seq x y z
N LEU A 1 14.59 12.30 -21.25
CA LEU A 1 14.48 13.55 -20.45
C LEU A 1 13.14 14.25 -20.72
N TYR A 2 12.05 13.49 -20.60
CA TYR A 2 10.66 13.92 -20.70
C TYR A 2 9.94 13.06 -19.65
N SER A 3 9.43 13.67 -18.58
CA SER A 3 7.99 13.90 -18.45
C SER A 3 7.15 12.74 -17.90
N ASP A 4 7.75 11.64 -17.43
CA ASP A 4 7.04 10.70 -16.54
C ASP A 4 6.58 11.36 -15.22
N GLN A 5 7.16 12.52 -14.89
CA GLN A 5 6.84 13.29 -13.69
C GLN A 5 5.40 13.84 -13.63
N GLY A 6 4.68 13.89 -14.76
CA GLY A 6 3.29 14.36 -14.79
C GLY A 6 2.29 13.30 -14.29
N ARG A 7 2.50 12.03 -14.65
CA ARG A 7 1.54 10.95 -14.37
C ARG A 7 1.83 10.22 -13.07
N LEU A 8 3.06 10.29 -12.55
CA LEU A 8 3.41 9.63 -11.28
C LEU A 8 2.68 10.27 -10.09
N LYS A 9 2.55 11.61 -10.07
CA LYS A 9 1.76 12.32 -9.04
C LYS A 9 0.26 12.04 -9.13
N GLU A 10 -0.27 11.93 -10.36
CA GLU A 10 -1.66 11.54 -10.59
C GLU A 10 -1.89 10.09 -10.13
N ALA A 11 -0.98 9.18 -10.46
CA ALA A 11 -1.01 7.79 -10.03
C ALA A 11 -0.94 7.68 -8.49
N GLU A 12 -0.08 8.47 -7.84
CA GLU A 12 0.01 8.53 -6.38
C GLU A 12 -1.32 8.93 -5.76
N THR A 13 -1.93 10.01 -6.28
CA THR A 13 -3.23 10.49 -5.81
C THR A 13 -4.33 9.44 -5.99
N MET A 14 -4.34 8.73 -7.13
CA MET A 14 -5.29 7.65 -7.38
C MET A 14 -5.09 6.47 -6.42
N TYR A 15 -3.84 6.04 -6.20
CA TYR A 15 -3.56 4.94 -5.28
C TYR A 15 -3.84 5.31 -3.83
N GLN A 16 -3.57 6.53 -3.39
CA GLN A 16 -3.94 7.00 -2.05
C GLN A 16 -5.46 6.99 -1.85
N ARG A 17 -6.22 7.47 -2.85
CA ARG A 17 -7.69 7.44 -2.79
C ARG A 17 -8.26 6.02 -2.81
N ALA A 18 -7.67 5.13 -3.61
CA ALA A 18 -8.03 3.72 -3.63
C ALA A 18 -7.71 3.05 -2.28
N LEU A 19 -6.56 3.37 -1.69
CA LEU A 19 -6.12 2.85 -0.40
C LEU A 19 -7.12 3.25 0.70
N GLU A 20 -7.49 4.53 0.81
CA GLU A 20 -8.53 4.95 1.77
C GLU A 20 -9.86 4.22 1.56
N GLY A 21 -10.26 4.02 0.30
CA GLY A 21 -11.49 3.29 -0.04
C GLY A 21 -11.44 1.83 0.42
N TYR A 22 -10.33 1.14 0.12
CA TYR A 22 -10.14 -0.26 0.51
C TYR A 22 -9.95 -0.43 2.01
N GLU A 23 -9.23 0.46 2.69
CA GLU A 23 -9.11 0.45 4.14
C GLU A 23 -10.48 0.58 4.82
N LYS A 24 -11.35 1.46 4.32
CA LYS A 24 -12.70 1.64 4.86
C LYS A 24 -13.64 0.46 4.55
N ALA A 25 -13.54 -0.10 3.35
CA ALA A 25 -14.47 -1.13 2.89
C ALA A 25 -14.08 -2.55 3.32
N LEU A 26 -12.78 -2.84 3.36
CA LEU A 26 -12.23 -4.19 3.52
C LEU A 26 -11.32 -4.32 4.75
N GLY A 27 -10.87 -3.19 5.31
CA GLY A 27 -9.91 -3.15 6.41
C GLY A 27 -8.46 -3.03 5.95
N PRO A 28 -7.55 -2.66 6.87
CA PRO A 28 -6.14 -2.40 6.58
C PRO A 28 -5.35 -3.66 6.17
N ASP A 29 -5.75 -4.84 6.65
CA ASP A 29 -5.02 -6.10 6.46
C ASP A 29 -5.56 -6.94 5.28
N HIS A 30 -6.63 -6.47 4.64
CA HIS A 30 -7.19 -7.18 3.49
C HIS A 30 -6.20 -7.19 2.32
N THR A 31 -6.09 -8.32 1.62
CA THR A 31 -5.13 -8.53 0.52
C THR A 31 -5.18 -7.42 -0.54
N SER A 32 -6.38 -6.95 -0.92
CA SER A 32 -6.52 -5.84 -1.88
C SER A 32 -6.00 -4.50 -1.35
N THR A 33 -6.16 -4.25 -0.05
CA THR A 33 -5.60 -3.06 0.61
C THR A 33 -4.08 -3.13 0.59
N LEU A 34 -3.50 -4.28 0.97
CA LEU A 34 -2.05 -4.52 0.98
C LEU A 34 -1.42 -4.47 -0.41
N ASN A 35 -2.12 -4.97 -1.44
CA ASN A 35 -1.69 -4.83 -2.83
C ASN A 35 -1.59 -3.35 -3.24
N THR A 36 -2.54 -2.52 -2.81
CA THR A 36 -2.54 -1.08 -3.09
C THR A 36 -1.36 -0.39 -2.40
N VAL A 37 -1.08 -0.74 -1.14
CA VAL A 37 0.11 -0.27 -0.42
C VAL A 37 1.40 -0.66 -1.16
N ASN A 38 1.51 -1.91 -1.62
CA ASN A 38 2.69 -2.37 -2.37
C ASN A 38 2.89 -1.58 -3.67
N ASN A 39 1.81 -1.25 -4.39
CA ASN A 39 1.87 -0.46 -5.62
C ASN A 39 2.29 0.99 -5.36
N LEU A 40 1.93 1.58 -4.21
CA LEU A 40 2.48 2.87 -3.76
C LEU A 40 3.98 2.76 -3.50
N GLY A 41 4.44 1.67 -2.91
CA GLY A 41 5.87 1.41 -2.71
C GLY A 41 6.66 1.38 -4.01
N LEU A 42 6.15 0.70 -5.03
CA LEU A 42 6.74 0.68 -6.38
C LEU A 42 6.79 2.08 -6.99
N LEU A 43 5.68 2.81 -6.91
CA LEU A 43 5.59 4.16 -7.44
C LEU A 43 6.61 5.11 -6.78
N TYR A 44 6.81 5.02 -5.47
CA TYR A 44 7.81 5.81 -4.76
C TYR A 44 9.24 5.41 -5.11
N SER A 45 9.49 4.12 -5.32
CA SER A 45 10.79 3.62 -5.80
C SER A 45 11.13 4.19 -7.18
N ASP A 46 10.16 4.21 -8.10
CA ASP A 46 10.33 4.75 -9.45
C ASP A 46 10.58 6.28 -9.45
N GLN A 47 10.10 6.97 -8.40
CA GLN A 47 10.35 8.40 -8.18
C GLN A 47 11.67 8.67 -7.43
N GLY A 48 12.40 7.64 -7.00
CA GLY A 48 13.61 7.75 -6.19
C GLY A 48 13.35 8.08 -4.71
N TRP A 49 12.10 8.00 -4.26
CA TRP A 49 11.69 8.21 -2.87
C TRP A 49 11.80 6.89 -2.09
N LEU A 50 13.05 6.46 -1.90
CA LEU A 50 13.35 5.13 -1.37
C LEU A 50 12.85 4.92 0.06
N LYS A 51 12.79 5.97 0.88
CA LYS A 51 12.35 5.89 2.28
C LYS A 51 10.84 5.67 2.37
N GLU A 52 10.09 6.38 1.54
CA GLU A 52 8.65 6.25 1.40
C GLU A 52 8.30 4.88 0.80
N ALA A 53 9.06 4.44 -0.20
CA ALA A 53 8.93 3.10 -0.79
C ALA A 53 9.14 1.99 0.25
N GLU A 54 10.23 2.07 1.03
CA GLU A 54 10.53 1.12 2.10
C GLU A 54 9.40 1.05 3.13
N THR A 55 8.87 2.20 3.55
CA THR A 55 7.75 2.27 4.49
C THR A 55 6.51 1.53 3.97
N MET A 56 6.18 1.72 2.69
CA MET A 56 5.05 1.03 2.07
C MET A 56 5.28 -0.49 1.99
N TYR A 57 6.47 -0.93 1.58
CA TYR A 57 6.78 -2.36 1.51
C TYR A 57 6.77 -3.04 2.88
N GLN A 58 7.31 -2.39 3.91
CA GLN A 58 7.27 -2.91 5.28
C GLN A 58 5.84 -3.09 5.76
N ARG A 59 4.97 -2.11 5.49
CA ARG A 59 3.54 -2.20 5.82
C ARG A 59 2.86 -3.36 5.08
N ALA A 60 3.08 -3.49 3.77
CA ALA A 60 2.51 -4.57 2.98
C ALA A 60 2.99 -5.94 3.46
N LEU A 61 4.29 -6.09 3.72
CA LEU A 61 4.89 -7.32 4.23
C LEU A 61 4.34 -7.71 5.61
N SER A 62 4.21 -6.74 6.52
CA SER A 62 3.64 -6.96 7.85
C SER A 62 2.18 -7.42 7.75
N GLY A 63 1.38 -6.78 6.89
CA GLY A 63 -0.01 -7.18 6.69
C GLY A 63 -0.15 -8.56 6.04
N TYR A 64 0.69 -8.90 5.06
CA TYR A 64 0.67 -10.24 4.47
C TYR A 64 1.05 -11.30 5.49
N SER A 65 2.05 -11.02 6.33
CA SER A 65 2.44 -11.87 7.46
C SER A 65 1.30 -12.06 8.47
N ALA A 66 0.56 -11.00 8.80
CA ALA A 66 -0.61 -11.08 9.68
C ALA A 66 -1.73 -11.92 9.05
N ALA A 67 -2.00 -11.74 7.75
CA ALA A 67 -3.03 -12.47 7.02
C ALA A 67 -2.73 -13.98 6.92
N ILE A 68 -1.48 -14.38 6.73
CA ILE A 68 -1.07 -15.80 6.69
C ILE A 68 -0.93 -16.44 8.08
N THR A 69 -0.65 -15.66 9.12
CA THR A 69 -0.48 -16.19 10.50
C THR A 69 -1.78 -16.20 11.32
N GLY A 70 -2.89 -15.67 10.79
CA GLY A 70 -4.20 -15.73 11.45
C GLY A 70 -4.38 -14.82 12.67
N LYS A 71 -3.40 -13.95 12.97
CA LYS A 71 -3.45 -13.05 14.15
C LYS A 71 -4.41 -11.86 14.00
N GLY A 72 -5.18 -11.79 12.92
CA GLY A 72 -6.15 -10.71 12.66
C GLY A 72 -7.49 -10.85 13.39
N GLU A 73 -7.79 -12.00 14.01
CA GLU A 73 -9.11 -12.29 14.59
C GLU A 73 -9.11 -12.63 16.10
N GLU A 74 -8.01 -12.42 16.83
CA GLU A 74 -8.02 -12.63 18.29
C GLU A 74 -8.50 -11.37 19.01
N GLY A 75 -9.82 -11.13 18.92
CA GLY A 75 -10.46 -9.98 19.53
C GLY A 75 -11.93 -10.16 19.91
N TRP A 76 -12.48 -11.38 20.01
CA TRP A 76 -13.73 -11.70 20.75
C TRP A 76 -13.89 -13.21 20.98
N VAL A 77 -13.34 -13.76 22.07
CA VAL A 77 -14.01 -14.76 22.95
C VAL A 77 -13.25 -14.91 24.26
#